data_AF-A0A3M9YUY0-F1
#
_entry.id   AF-A0A3M9YUY0-F1
#
_cell.length_a   1.000
_cell.length_b   1.000
_cell.length_c   1.000
_cell.angle_alpha   90.00
_cell.angle_beta   90.00
_cell.angle_gamma   90.00
#
_symmetry.space_group_name_H-M   'P 1'
#
loop_
_entity.id
_entity.type
_entity.pdbx_description
1 polymer ?
#
loop_
_entity_poly.entity_id
_entity_poly.type
_entity_poly.pdbx_seq_one_letter_code
_entity_poly.pdbx_strand_id
1 'polypeptide(L)'
;MFSKSRFNPASGLADFWNEIRRPQPYRLPILIVSSLPVAGMLYWGMNSTSYGEPERPKVQWITTLDEARTDAQIVAENISNQELKDLRAAEEARIAEAKRNMYKALGAAAGMDVDAIERKAAAERAAEEAAAAKRTAQAAPPQESAGQ
;
A
#
# COMPACT_ATOMS: atom_id res chain seq x y z
N MET A 1 -43.10 -37.89 -9.67
CA MET A 1 -42.95 -38.44 -8.30
C MET A 1 -42.58 -37.36 -7.25
N PHE A 2 -43.08 -36.12 -7.35
CA PHE A 2 -42.79 -35.07 -6.34
C PHE A 2 -43.93 -34.81 -5.34
N SER A 3 -45.09 -35.44 -5.52
CA SER A 3 -46.29 -35.18 -4.72
C SER A 3 -46.20 -35.58 -3.24
N LYS A 4 -45.20 -36.38 -2.83
CA LYS A 4 -44.98 -36.83 -1.45
C LYS A 4 -43.57 -36.46 -0.91
N SER A 5 -42.92 -35.46 -1.49
CA SER A 5 -41.64 -34.96 -0.97
C SER A 5 -41.89 -33.93 0.14
N ARG A 6 -41.14 -34.03 1.25
CA ARG A 6 -41.18 -33.04 2.35
C ARG A 6 -40.74 -31.64 1.94
N PHE A 7 -40.06 -31.53 0.80
CA PHE A 7 -39.58 -30.27 0.21
C PHE A 7 -40.47 -29.81 -0.97
N ASN A 8 -41.72 -30.26 -1.02
CA ASN A 8 -42.66 -29.81 -2.04
C ASN A 8 -43.16 -28.38 -1.73
N PRO A 9 -42.83 -27.36 -2.55
CA PRO A 9 -43.26 -25.99 -2.28
C PRO A 9 -44.79 -25.82 -2.37
N ALA A 10 -45.47 -26.72 -3.09
CA ALA A 10 -46.92 -26.65 -3.25
C ALA A 10 -47.68 -26.87 -1.93
N SER A 11 -47.17 -27.71 -1.02
CA SER A 11 -47.81 -27.91 0.29
C SER A 11 -47.67 -26.67 1.18
N GLY A 12 -46.50 -26.01 1.15
CA GLY A 12 -46.29 -24.76 1.90
C GLY A 12 -47.18 -23.62 1.42
N LEU A 13 -47.39 -23.50 0.11
CA LEU A 13 -48.33 -22.53 -0.48
C LEU A 13 -49.80 -22.84 -0.08
N ALA A 14 -50.19 -24.12 -0.06
CA ALA A 14 -51.53 -24.52 0.35
C ALA A 14 -51.78 -24.26 1.85
N ASP A 15 -50.81 -24.55 2.70
CA ASP A 15 -50.89 -24.30 4.15
C ASP A 15 -50.97 -22.79 4.46
N PHE A 16 -50.14 -21.99 3.78
CA PHE A 16 -50.20 -20.53 3.87
C PHE A 16 -51.57 -19.98 3.44
N TRP A 17 -52.12 -20.48 2.32
CA TRP A 17 -53.41 -20.04 1.80
C TRP A 17 -54.58 -20.42 2.73
N ASN A 18 -54.50 -21.60 3.35
CA ASN A 18 -55.45 -22.01 4.38
C ASN A 18 -55.41 -21.07 5.58
N GLU A 19 -54.23 -20.68 6.05
CA GLU A 19 -54.06 -19.79 7.20
C GLU A 19 -54.53 -18.35 6.93
N ILE A 20 -54.30 -17.85 5.70
CA ILE A 20 -54.80 -16.54 5.27
C ILE A 20 -56.33 -16.48 5.22
N ARG A 21 -56.98 -17.57 4.80
CA ARG A 21 -58.45 -17.65 4.70
C ARG A 21 -59.14 -17.86 6.04
N ARG A 22 -58.42 -18.21 7.12
CA ARG A 22 -59.03 -18.33 8.45
C ARG A 22 -59.60 -16.98 8.90
N PRO A 23 -60.81 -16.95 9.50
CA PRO A 23 -61.44 -15.74 9.97
C PRO A 23 -60.80 -15.26 11.27
N GLN A 24 -59.59 -14.71 11.17
CA GLN A 24 -58.88 -14.03 12.26
C GLN A 24 -58.92 -12.49 12.04
N PRO A 25 -59.11 -11.68 13.09
CA PRO A 25 -59.20 -10.22 12.96
C PRO A 25 -57.85 -9.56 12.59
N TYR A 26 -56.72 -10.21 12.89
CA TYR A 26 -55.38 -9.65 12.71
C TYR A 26 -54.60 -10.17 11.49
N ARG A 27 -55.25 -10.92 10.57
CA ARG A 27 -54.57 -11.50 9.38
C ARG A 27 -53.83 -10.46 8.54
N LEU A 28 -54.48 -9.36 8.20
CA LEU A 28 -53.90 -8.31 7.34
C LEU A 28 -52.83 -7.51 8.08
N PRO A 29 -53.05 -7.05 9.33
CA PRO A 29 -52.00 -6.38 10.11
C PRO A 29 -50.71 -7.19 10.22
N ILE A 30 -50.81 -8.48 10.56
CA ILE A 30 -49.62 -9.34 10.73
C ILE A 30 -48.88 -9.51 9.40
N LEU A 31 -49.60 -9.78 8.30
CA LEU A 31 -49.02 -9.92 6.96
C LEU A 31 -48.32 -8.63 6.49
N ILE A 32 -48.93 -7.48 6.75
CA ILE A 32 -48.36 -6.18 6.39
C ILE A 32 -47.05 -5.99 7.18
N VAL A 33 -47.11 -6.13 8.51
CA VAL A 33 -45.94 -5.94 9.38
C VAL A 33 -44.82 -6.91 9.04
N SER A 34 -45.13 -8.18 8.75
CA SER A 34 -44.12 -9.17 8.36
C SER A 34 -43.48 -8.88 7.00
N SER A 35 -44.19 -8.19 6.10
CA SER A 35 -43.69 -7.86 4.78
C SER A 35 -42.85 -6.57 4.75
N LEU A 36 -42.96 -5.71 5.77
CA LEU A 36 -42.26 -4.43 5.85
C LEU A 36 -40.73 -4.54 5.73
N PRO A 37 -40.02 -5.48 6.39
CA PRO A 37 -38.57 -5.56 6.29
C PRO A 37 -38.09 -5.87 4.86
N VAL A 38 -38.77 -6.79 4.18
CA VAL A 38 -38.44 -7.18 2.80
C VAL A 38 -38.76 -6.04 1.84
N ALA A 39 -39.95 -5.43 1.96
CA ALA A 39 -40.33 -4.28 1.14
C ALA A 39 -39.36 -3.10 1.35
N GLY A 40 -38.91 -2.86 2.58
CA GLY A 40 -37.94 -1.81 2.91
C GLY A 40 -36.57 -2.05 2.27
N MET A 41 -36.06 -3.28 2.29
CA MET A 41 -34.80 -3.64 1.61
C MET A 41 -34.90 -3.45 0.10
N LEU A 42 -36.00 -3.89 -0.51
CA LEU A 42 -36.25 -3.71 -1.94
C LEU A 42 -36.35 -2.23 -2.31
N TYR A 43 -37.12 -1.45 -1.54
CA TYR A 43 -37.24 0.00 -1.74
C TYR A 43 -35.87 0.67 -1.65
N TRP A 44 -35.06 0.32 -0.65
CA TRP A 44 -33.72 0.88 -0.50
C TRP A 44 -32.80 0.52 -1.67
N GLY A 45 -32.79 -0.76 -2.09
CA GLY A 45 -32.00 -1.21 -3.24
C GLY A 45 -32.41 -0.52 -4.55
N MET A 46 -33.72 -0.37 -4.80
CA MET A 46 -34.24 0.30 -5.99
C MET A 46 -33.89 1.80 -6.06
N ASN A 47 -33.72 2.46 -4.91
CA ASN A 47 -33.33 3.88 -4.85
C ASN A 47 -31.82 4.08 -4.68
N SER A 48 -31.04 3.01 -4.57
CA SER A 48 -29.59 3.10 -4.48
C SER A 48 -29.00 3.48 -5.85
N THR A 49 -28.26 4.59 -5.89
CA THR A 49 -27.49 4.98 -7.09
C THR A 49 -26.12 4.33 -7.01
N SER A 50 -25.81 3.43 -7.94
CA SER A 50 -24.44 2.92 -8.12
C SER A 50 -23.70 3.82 -9.10
N TYR A 51 -22.66 4.50 -8.64
CA TYR A 51 -21.72 5.16 -9.55
C TYR A 51 -20.85 4.09 -10.20
N GLY A 52 -20.84 4.04 -11.53
CA GLY A 52 -19.92 3.18 -12.28
C GLY A 52 -18.47 3.56 -11.96
N GLU A 53 -17.56 2.60 -12.09
CA GLU A 53 -16.15 2.86 -11.89
C GLU A 53 -15.68 3.94 -12.87
N PRO A 54 -14.98 4.99 -12.41
CA PRO A 54 -14.58 6.10 -13.28
C PRO A 54 -13.69 5.59 -14.44
N GLU A 55 -13.85 6.18 -15.61
CA GLU A 55 -12.98 5.86 -16.75
C GLU A 55 -11.51 6.09 -16.38
N ARG A 56 -10.65 5.14 -16.76
CA ARG A 56 -9.21 5.26 -16.51
C ARG A 56 -8.68 6.55 -17.15
N PRO A 57 -7.83 7.32 -16.44
CA PRO A 57 -7.30 8.57 -16.98
C PRO A 57 -6.45 8.32 -18.23
N LYS A 58 -6.58 9.19 -19.22
CA LYS A 58 -5.73 9.19 -20.42
C LYS A 58 -4.40 9.85 -20.05
N VAL A 59 -3.33 9.07 -20.04
CA VAL A 59 -1.96 9.56 -19.77
C VAL A 59 -1.33 10.02 -21.08
N GLN A 60 -0.85 11.26 -21.13
CA GLN A 60 -0.01 11.77 -22.22
C GLN A 60 1.45 11.75 -21.76
N TRP A 61 2.29 11.00 -22.47
CA TRP A 61 3.72 10.93 -22.21
C TRP A 61 4.45 12.04 -22.99
N ILE A 62 5.36 12.74 -22.32
CA ILE A 62 6.29 13.67 -22.95
C ILE A 62 7.66 13.00 -22.88
N THR A 63 8.13 12.44 -24.00
CA THR A 63 9.46 11.83 -24.09
C THR A 63 10.49 12.86 -24.55
N THR A 64 11.66 12.87 -23.90
CA THR A 64 12.82 13.68 -24.30
C THR A 64 13.86 12.88 -25.08
N LEU A 65 13.73 11.55 -25.07
CA LEU A 65 14.66 10.64 -25.73
C LEU A 65 14.00 10.09 -27.00
N ASP A 66 14.82 9.90 -28.03
CA ASP A 66 14.39 9.30 -29.29
C ASP A 66 13.84 7.89 -29.06
N GLU A 67 12.63 7.62 -29.54
CA GLU A 67 11.96 6.34 -29.39
C GLU A 67 12.61 5.23 -30.24
N ALA A 68 13.31 5.59 -31.32
CA ALA A 68 14.01 4.66 -32.20
C ALA A 68 15.46 4.35 -31.75
N ARG A 69 15.88 4.84 -30.57
CA ARG A 69 17.21 4.57 -30.04
C ARG A 69 17.39 3.08 -29.80
N THR A 70 18.51 2.55 -30.27
CA THR A 70 18.82 1.12 -30.10
C THR A 70 19.42 0.85 -28.72
N ASP A 71 19.21 -0.35 -28.17
CA ASP A 71 19.80 -0.75 -26.88
C ASP A 71 21.32 -0.52 -26.81
N ALA A 72 22.03 -0.73 -27.93
CA ALA A 72 23.47 -0.46 -28.01
C ALA A 72 23.80 1.02 -27.80
N GLN A 73 22.99 1.94 -28.35
CA GLN A 73 23.15 3.38 -28.13
C GLN A 73 22.83 3.76 -26.68
N ILE A 74 21.81 3.15 -26.08
CA ILE A 74 21.47 3.35 -24.66
C ILE A 74 22.63 2.97 -23.76
N VAL A 75 23.21 1.79 -24.00
CA VAL A 75 24.33 1.28 -23.20
C VAL A 75 25.55 2.18 -23.35
N ALA A 76 25.89 2.59 -24.57
CA ALA A 76 27.02 3.50 -24.81
C ALA A 76 26.83 4.86 -24.11
N GLU A 77 25.64 5.44 -24.23
CA GLU A 77 25.28 6.68 -23.53
C GLU A 77 25.40 6.52 -22.00
N ASN A 78 24.88 5.42 -21.45
CA ASN A 78 24.94 5.15 -20.02
C ASN A 78 26.39 4.97 -19.51
N ILE A 79 27.24 4.26 -20.25
CA ILE A 79 28.65 4.07 -19.89
C ILE A 79 29.37 5.43 -19.86
N SER A 80 29.25 6.24 -20.91
CA SER A 80 29.88 7.56 -20.94
C SER A 80 29.40 8.48 -19.80
N ASN A 81 28.10 8.44 -19.49
CA ASN A 81 27.53 9.17 -18.38
C ASN A 81 28.03 8.67 -17.03
N GLN A 82 28.25 7.37 -16.89
CA GLN A 82 28.78 6.76 -15.68
C GLN A 82 30.23 7.18 -15.46
N GLU A 83 31.07 7.14 -16.50
CA GLU A 83 32.47 7.60 -16.42
C GLU A 83 32.55 9.07 -15.97
N LEU A 84 31.71 9.94 -16.53
CA LEU A 84 31.66 11.35 -16.12
C LEU A 84 31.18 11.52 -14.68
N LYS A 85 30.22 10.72 -14.22
CA LYS A 85 29.78 10.73 -12.82
C LYS A 85 30.89 10.26 -11.90
N ASP A 86 31.58 9.20 -12.25
CA ASP A 86 32.66 8.62 -11.43
C ASP A 86 33.84 9.60 -11.30
N LEU A 87 34.21 10.28 -12.39
CA LEU A 87 35.23 11.34 -12.38
C LEU A 87 34.84 12.50 -11.46
N ARG A 88 33.58 12.97 -11.52
CA ARG A 88 33.10 14.04 -10.64
C ARG A 88 33.06 13.60 -9.18
N ALA A 89 32.60 12.38 -8.92
CA ALA A 89 32.54 11.82 -7.57
C ALA A 89 33.95 11.66 -6.97
N ALA A 90 34.93 11.23 -7.76
CA ALA A 90 36.33 11.14 -7.33
C ALA A 90 36.90 12.53 -6.96
N GLU A 91 36.61 13.55 -7.77
CA GLU A 91 37.05 14.92 -7.49
C GLU A 91 36.36 15.52 -6.26
N GLU A 92 35.05 15.30 -6.11
CA GLU A 92 34.31 15.70 -4.91
C GLU A 92 34.85 15.02 -3.64
N ALA A 93 35.19 13.72 -3.72
CA ALA A 93 35.80 12.99 -2.62
C ALA A 93 37.17 13.57 -2.24
N ARG A 94 38.01 13.90 -3.24
CA ARG A 94 39.30 14.57 -3.05
C ARG A 94 39.15 15.92 -2.37
N ILE A 95 38.21 16.74 -2.84
CA ILE A 95 37.93 18.06 -2.25
C ILE A 95 37.38 17.91 -0.82
N ALA A 96 36.49 16.95 -0.58
CA ALA A 96 35.93 16.70 0.74
C ALA A 96 37.02 16.26 1.73
N GLU A 97 37.94 15.40 1.30
CA GLU A 97 39.10 14.99 2.10
C GLU A 97 40.02 16.17 2.41
N ALA A 98 40.36 16.98 1.40
CA ALA A 98 41.17 18.17 1.58
C ALA A 98 40.52 19.16 2.57
N LYS A 99 39.20 19.38 2.45
CA LYS A 99 38.42 20.21 3.38
C LYS A 99 38.48 19.65 4.80
N ARG A 100 38.25 18.35 4.99
CA ARG A 100 38.35 17.70 6.33
C ARG A 100 39.73 17.92 6.93
N ASN A 101 40.79 17.64 6.17
CA ASN A 101 42.17 17.79 6.64
C ASN A 101 42.50 19.26 6.99
N MET A 102 42.02 20.22 6.19
CA MET A 102 42.17 21.64 6.48
C MET A 102 41.48 22.04 7.80
N TYR A 103 40.25 21.57 8.04
CA TYR A 103 39.53 21.84 9.29
C TYR A 103 40.19 21.17 10.50
N LYS A 104 40.70 19.93 10.37
CA LYS A 104 41.47 19.27 11.42
C LYS A 104 42.73 20.08 11.76
N ALA A 105 43.48 20.52 10.75
CA ALA A 105 44.68 21.33 10.95
C ALA A 105 44.37 22.68 11.63
N LEU A 106 43.28 23.34 11.22
CA LEU A 106 42.82 24.58 11.86
C LEU A 106 42.42 24.35 13.33
N GLY A 107 41.70 23.27 13.62
CA GLY A 107 41.32 22.91 14.98
C GLY A 107 42.52 22.65 15.89
N ALA A 108 43.49 21.89 15.39
CA ALA A 108 44.75 21.64 16.10
C ALA A 108 45.54 22.94 16.34
N ALA A 109 45.65 23.82 15.34
CA ALA A 109 46.33 25.11 15.47
C ALA A 109 45.62 26.06 16.45
N ALA A 110 44.29 25.98 16.57
CA ALA A 110 43.49 26.72 17.55
C ALA A 110 43.54 26.11 18.97
N GLY A 111 44.29 25.02 19.18
CA GLY A 111 44.48 24.37 20.48
C GLY A 111 43.40 23.34 20.85
N MET A 112 42.59 22.85 19.90
CA MET A 112 41.64 21.76 20.14
C MET A 112 42.31 20.38 19.97
N ASP A 113 41.94 19.42 20.82
CA ASP A 113 42.33 18.01 20.69
C ASP A 113 41.40 17.29 19.70
N VAL A 114 41.77 17.37 18.41
CA VAL A 114 41.01 16.80 17.29
C VAL A 114 40.90 15.28 17.38
N ASP A 115 41.92 14.59 17.87
CA ASP A 115 41.96 13.13 18.00
C ASP A 115 41.02 12.63 19.10
N ALA A 116 40.91 13.36 20.22
CA ALA A 116 39.90 13.07 21.24
C ALA A 116 38.48 13.28 20.71
N ILE A 117 38.25 14.36 19.94
CA ILE A 117 36.94 14.65 19.33
C ILE A 117 36.55 13.55 18.33
N GLU A 118 37.47 13.11 17.48
CA GLU A 118 37.20 12.04 16.49
C GLU A 118 36.91 10.69 17.15
N ARG A 119 37.64 10.32 18.19
CA ARG A 119 37.36 9.10 18.96
C ARG A 119 35.96 9.12 19.58
N LYS A 120 35.57 10.25 20.17
CA LYS A 120 34.23 10.41 20.75
C LYS A 120 33.15 10.33 19.66
N ALA A 121 33.34 11.03 18.53
CA ALA A 121 32.40 11.00 17.42
C ALA A 121 32.28 9.62 16.76
N ALA A 122 33.37 8.83 16.70
CA ALA A 122 33.32 7.45 16.22
C ALA A 122 32.53 6.54 17.17
N ALA A 123 32.72 6.69 18.48
CA ALA A 123 31.96 5.94 19.48
C ALA A 123 30.47 6.25 19.44
N GLU A 124 30.11 7.54 19.29
CA GLU A 124 28.71 7.97 19.16
C GLU A 124 28.06 7.44 17.88
N ARG A 125 28.73 7.51 16.72
CA ARG A 125 28.22 6.94 15.46
C ARG A 125 28.00 5.43 15.54
N ALA A 126 28.94 4.68 16.10
CA ALA A 126 28.80 3.24 16.27
C ALA A 126 27.62 2.87 17.19
N ALA A 127 27.40 3.65 18.25
CA ALA A 127 26.25 3.46 19.14
C ALA A 127 24.92 3.76 18.42
N GLU A 128 24.88 4.82 17.62
CA GLU A 128 23.70 5.22 16.85
C GLU A 128 23.36 4.19 15.75
N GLU A 129 24.35 3.69 15.02
CA GLU A 129 24.19 2.63 14.03
C GLU A 129 23.68 1.33 14.66
N ALA A 130 24.22 0.94 15.82
CA ALA A 130 23.73 -0.23 16.56
C ALA A 130 22.29 -0.04 17.05
N ALA A 131 21.91 1.16 17.49
CA ALA A 131 20.54 1.48 17.88
C ALA A 131 19.59 1.53 16.68
N ALA A 132 20.04 2.01 15.52
CA ALA A 132 19.27 1.99 14.28
C ALA A 132 19.04 0.56 13.78
N ALA A 133 20.08 -0.28 13.76
CA ALA A 133 19.96 -1.69 13.38
C ALA A 133 18.97 -2.46 14.27
N LYS A 134 19.00 -2.21 15.59
CA LYS A 134 18.03 -2.79 16.54
C LYS A 134 16.59 -2.32 16.26
N ARG A 135 16.39 -1.04 15.95
CA ARG A 135 15.08 -0.48 15.57
C ARG A 135 14.56 -1.13 14.28
N THR A 136 15.39 -1.25 13.25
CA THR A 136 15.01 -1.90 11.99
C THR A 136 14.67 -3.38 12.19
N ALA A 137 15.42 -4.09 13.03
CA ALA A 137 15.15 -5.50 13.33
C ALA A 137 13.85 -5.70 14.13
N GLN A 138 13.49 -4.77 15.02
CA GLN A 138 12.23 -4.81 15.78
C GLN A 138 11.01 -4.39 14.95
N ALA A 139 11.21 -3.59 13.90
CA ALA A 139 10.15 -3.12 13.01
C ALA A 139 9.85 -4.09 11.84
N ALA A 140 10.64 -5.16 11.67
CA ALA A 140 10.38 -6.18 10.66
C ALA A 140 9.15 -7.02 11.08
N PRO A 141 8.09 -7.11 10.24
CA PRO A 141 6.93 -7.93 10.57
C PRO A 141 7.31 -9.42 10.66
N PRO A 142 6.61 -10.23 11.46
CA PRO A 142 6.84 -11.67 11.49
C PRO A 142 6.63 -12.21 10.07
N GLN A 143 7.64 -12.90 9.55
CA GLN A 143 7.49 -13.63 8.29
C GLN A 143 6.36 -14.64 8.50
N GLU A 144 5.22 -14.42 7.85
CA GLU A 144 4.16 -15.41 7.71
C GLU A 144 4.81 -16.68 7.18
N SER A 145 4.91 -17.68 8.05
CA SER A 145 5.20 -19.04 7.68
C SER A 145 4.17 -19.43 6.61
N ALA A 146 4.63 -19.54 5.36
CA ALA A 146 3.88 -20.10 4.27
C ALA A 146 3.33 -21.46 4.72
N GLY A 147 2.04 -21.46 5.07
CA GLY A 147 1.28 -22.65 5.41
C GLY A 147 1.12 -23.50 4.16
N GLN A 148 1.53 -24.76 4.33
CA GLN A 148 1.38 -25.87 3.39
C GLN A 148 -0.10 -26.21 3.16
#